data_AF-A0ABD1RBF9-F1
#
_entry.id   AF-A0ABD1RBF9-F1
#
_cell.length_a   1.000
_cell.length_b   1.000
_cell.length_c   1.000
_cell.angle_alpha   90.00
_cell.angle_beta   90.00
_cell.angle_gamma   90.00
#
_symmetry.space_group_name_H-M   'P 1'
#
loop_
_entity.id
_entity.type
_entity.pdbx_description
1 polymer ?
#
loop_
_entity_poly.entity_id
_entity_poly.type
_entity_poly.pdbx_seq_one_letter_code
_entity_poly.pdbx_strand_id
1 'polypeptide(L)'
;MFTDTFTDLYTLCPESTIWKFDHPYDPFNREYFITTGRVVGNAGREMLGNWFKIKKFGGGYKLLHCPSMCTYCDVVCKDVGIYVQNGHRRLALTNVPFKVVFKKA
;
A
#
# COMPACT_ATOMS: atom_id res chain seq x y z
N MET A 1 -12.58 -12.50 -16.16
CA MET A 1 -13.01 -11.11 -15.88
C MET A 1 -13.81 -11.15 -14.60
N PHE A 2 -13.26 -10.64 -13.50
CA PHE A 2 -14.01 -10.48 -12.25
C PHE A 2 -14.50 -9.04 -12.21
N THR A 3 -15.80 -8.85 -12.39
CA THR A 3 -16.49 -7.57 -12.25
C THR A 3 -17.11 -7.52 -10.86
N ASP A 4 -16.29 -7.43 -9.82
CA ASP A 4 -16.79 -7.07 -8.49
C ASP A 4 -16.80 -5.54 -8.39
N THR A 5 -17.99 -4.97 -8.53
CA THR A 5 -18.24 -3.55 -8.26
C THR A 5 -18.28 -3.35 -6.75
N PHE A 6 -17.20 -2.85 -6.16
CA PHE A 6 -17.17 -2.45 -4.75
C PHE A 6 -17.82 -1.07 -4.64
N THR A 7 -19.08 -1.01 -4.23
CA THR A 7 -19.79 0.25 -4.03
C THR A 7 -19.29 0.90 -2.73
N ASP A 8 -18.44 1.91 -2.86
CA ASP A 8 -17.88 2.68 -1.75
C ASP A 8 -18.95 3.63 -1.19
N LEU A 9 -19.88 3.09 -0.39
CA LEU A 9 -21.05 3.85 0.07
C LEU A 9 -20.76 4.84 1.21
N TYR A 10 -19.51 5.03 1.65
CA TYR A 10 -19.24 5.90 2.80
C TYR A 10 -17.83 6.49 2.84
N THR A 11 -17.53 7.44 1.94
CA THR A 11 -16.46 8.41 2.18
C THR A 11 -16.85 9.77 1.64
N LEU A 12 -16.74 10.82 2.47
CA LEU A 12 -16.76 12.23 2.02
C LEU A 12 -15.68 12.51 0.94
N CYS A 13 -14.71 11.60 0.82
CA CYS A 13 -13.70 11.54 -0.21
C CYS A 13 -14.26 10.82 -1.45
N PRO A 14 -14.39 11.49 -2.62
CA PRO A 14 -14.83 10.87 -3.87
C PRO A 14 -13.78 9.91 -4.46
N GLU A 15 -12.56 9.88 -3.93
CA GLU A 15 -11.50 9.01 -4.39
C GLU A 15 -11.68 7.56 -3.92
N SER A 16 -11.12 6.59 -4.66
CA SER A 16 -11.28 5.17 -4.36
C SER A 16 -10.65 4.75 -3.02
N THR A 17 -11.13 3.65 -2.44
CA THR A 17 -10.49 2.97 -1.30
C THR A 17 -9.25 2.13 -1.66
N ILE A 18 -8.79 2.19 -2.90
CA ILE A 18 -7.66 1.37 -3.36
C ILE A 18 -6.35 1.95 -2.82
N TRP A 19 -5.54 1.08 -2.22
CA TRP A 19 -4.28 1.47 -1.62
C TRP A 19 -3.26 1.90 -2.67
N LYS A 20 -2.57 3.00 -2.36
CA LYS A 20 -1.40 3.48 -3.08
C LYS A 20 -0.27 3.82 -2.12
N PHE A 21 0.94 3.68 -2.61
CA PHE A 21 2.11 4.36 -2.06
C PHE A 21 2.47 5.45 -3.07
N ASP A 22 2.31 6.71 -2.63
CA ASP A 22 2.58 7.87 -3.47
C ASP A 22 4.07 8.25 -3.37
N HIS A 23 4.68 8.46 -4.53
CA HIS A 23 6.06 8.93 -4.64
C HIS A 23 5.96 10.27 -5.38
N PRO A 24 6.39 11.40 -4.77
CA PRO A 24 7.78 11.61 -4.38
C PRO A 24 7.99 11.67 -2.87
N TYR A 25 9.27 11.57 -2.48
CA TYR A 25 9.77 11.96 -1.17
C TYR A 25 9.27 13.37 -0.83
N ASP A 26 8.43 13.50 0.20
CA ASP A 26 8.17 14.78 0.83
C ASP A 26 9.41 15.11 1.68
N PRO A 27 10.18 16.17 1.37
CA PRO A 27 11.37 16.52 2.15
C PRO A 27 11.07 16.87 3.61
N PHE A 28 9.81 17.15 3.93
CA PHE A 28 9.32 17.39 5.29
C PHE A 28 8.73 16.13 5.95
N ASN A 29 8.16 15.19 5.17
CA ASN A 29 7.69 13.88 5.64
C ASN A 29 8.56 12.77 5.06
N ARG A 30 9.56 12.36 5.84
CA ARG A 30 10.48 11.26 5.49
C ARG A 30 9.79 9.88 5.54
N GLU A 31 8.51 9.85 5.88
CA GLU A 31 7.73 8.65 6.13
C GLU A 31 6.89 8.24 4.92
N TYR A 32 7.11 7.01 4.46
CA TYR A 32 6.46 6.42 3.29
C TYR A 32 5.08 5.85 3.63
N PHE A 33 4.08 6.69 3.89
CA PHE A 33 2.72 6.25 4.24
C PHE A 33 1.99 5.53 3.09
N ILE A 34 1.14 4.56 3.45
CA ILE A 34 0.15 3.98 2.55
C ILE A 34 -1.14 4.78 2.67
N THR A 35 -1.65 5.25 1.53
CA THR A 35 -2.87 6.06 1.43
C THR A 35 -3.88 5.42 0.48
N THR A 36 -5.07 6.00 0.36
CA THR A 36 -6.11 5.59 -0.58
C THR A 36 -6.24 6.61 -1.72
N GLY A 37 -7.13 6.35 -2.68
CA GLY A 37 -7.50 7.27 -3.74
C GLY A 37 -6.91 6.97 -5.11
N ARG A 38 -6.55 5.70 -5.37
CA ARG A 38 -5.98 5.29 -6.66
C ARG A 38 -7.06 4.99 -7.71
N VAL A 39 -6.95 5.57 -8.89
CA VAL A 39 -7.82 5.21 -10.03
C VAL A 39 -7.41 3.85 -10.61
N VAL A 40 -8.37 2.93 -10.79
CA VAL A 40 -8.17 1.67 -11.54
C VAL A 40 -8.10 2.00 -13.03
N GLY A 41 -7.01 1.67 -13.73
CA GLY A 41 -7.04 1.62 -15.20
C GLY A 41 -5.90 2.23 -15.99
N ASN A 42 -4.99 3.03 -15.41
CA ASN A 42 -3.85 3.54 -16.18
C ASN A 42 -2.65 2.60 -16.12
N ALA A 43 -2.36 1.97 -17.26
CA ALA A 43 -1.24 1.06 -17.44
C ALA A 43 0.01 1.80 -17.93
N GLY A 44 1.01 1.96 -17.04
CA GLY A 44 2.30 2.57 -17.32
C GLY A 44 3.24 2.54 -16.11
N ARG A 45 4.40 3.23 -16.16
CA ARG A 45 5.38 3.38 -15.04
C ARG A 45 4.74 3.81 -13.71
N GLU A 46 3.57 4.45 -13.76
CA GLU A 46 2.70 4.81 -12.64
C GLU A 46 2.14 3.61 -11.85
N MET A 47 2.30 2.37 -12.36
CA MET A 47 1.86 1.17 -11.66
C MET A 47 2.75 0.76 -10.48
N LEU A 48 4.02 1.18 -10.42
CA LEU A 48 4.98 0.61 -9.48
C LEU A 48 4.59 0.84 -8.02
N GLY A 49 4.07 2.03 -7.67
CA GLY A 49 3.71 2.44 -6.31
C GLY A 49 2.49 1.73 -5.70
N ASN A 50 1.84 0.82 -6.40
CA ASN A 50 0.49 0.39 -6.03
C ASN A 50 0.32 -1.12 -5.84
N TRP A 51 1.42 -1.87 -5.91
CA TRP A 51 1.40 -3.31 -5.71
C TRP A 51 1.92 -3.65 -4.33
N PHE A 52 1.09 -4.39 -3.58
CA PHE A 52 1.44 -4.98 -2.31
C PHE A 52 1.46 -6.49 -2.45
N LYS A 53 2.46 -7.12 -1.85
CA LYS A 53 2.58 -8.57 -1.78
C LYS A 53 2.23 -9.02 -0.37
N ILE A 54 1.62 -10.19 -0.27
CA ILE A 54 1.42 -10.91 0.98
C ILE A 54 2.49 -11.99 1.03
N LYS A 55 3.29 -12.03 2.11
CA LYS A 55 4.29 -13.09 2.34
C LYS A 55 4.07 -13.74 3.70
N LYS A 56 4.34 -15.05 3.80
CA LYS A 56 4.36 -15.75 5.09
C LYS A 56 5.38 -15.10 6.02
N PHE A 57 5.02 -14.96 7.30
CA PHE A 57 5.87 -14.37 8.32
C PHE A 57 5.53 -14.92 9.71
N GLY A 58 6.40 -15.78 10.24
CA GLY A 58 6.12 -16.54 11.46
C GLY A 58 4.82 -17.34 11.33
N GLY A 59 3.97 -17.29 12.36
CA GLY A 59 2.63 -17.91 12.35
C GLY A 59 1.54 -17.12 11.62
N GLY A 60 1.90 -16.17 10.74
CA GLY A 60 0.95 -15.36 9.99
C GLY A 60 1.54 -14.85 8.68
N TYR A 61 1.18 -13.63 8.31
CA TYR A 61 1.64 -12.97 7.10
C TYR A 61 2.20 -11.59 7.38
N LYS A 62 2.96 -11.05 6.45
CA LYS A 62 3.32 -9.64 6.35
C LYS A 62 2.97 -9.10 4.98
N LEU A 63 2.75 -7.80 4.94
CA LEU A 63 2.59 -7.05 3.70
C LEU A 63 3.91 -6.38 3.34
N LEU A 64 4.22 -6.29 2.05
CA LEU A 64 5.38 -5.54 1.57
C LEU A 64 5.07 -4.84 0.25
N HIS A 65 5.71 -3.69 0.04
CA HIS A 65 5.77 -3.01 -1.23
C HIS A 65 7.11 -3.33 -1.88
N CYS A 66 7.08 -4.02 -3.02
CA CYS A 66 8.29 -4.39 -3.74
C CYS A 66 7.91 -4.77 -5.18
N PRO A 67 7.67 -3.78 -6.05
CA PRO A 67 7.25 -4.04 -7.42
C PRO A 67 8.39 -4.70 -8.21
N SER A 68 8.04 -5.65 -9.10
CA SER A 68 8.99 -6.44 -9.89
C SER A 68 8.83 -6.24 -11.40
N MET A 69 7.94 -5.33 -11.80
CA MET A 69 7.51 -5.11 -13.19
C MET A 69 8.42 -4.13 -13.95
N CYS A 70 9.49 -3.63 -13.32
CA CYS A 70 10.49 -2.79 -13.97
C CYS A 70 11.88 -3.19 -13.49
N THR A 71 12.66 -3.82 -14.36
CA THR A 71 14.03 -4.31 -14.06
C THR A 71 15.08 -3.20 -14.05
N TYR A 72 14.79 -2.04 -14.65
CA TYR A 72 15.68 -0.89 -14.73
C TYR A 72 15.29 0.26 -13.78
N CYS A 73 14.21 0.11 -13.01
CA CYS A 73 13.74 1.16 -12.10
C CYS A 73 14.35 0.97 -10.72
N ASP A 74 14.80 2.06 -10.10
CA ASP A 74 15.07 2.10 -8.67
C ASP A 74 13.74 2.05 -7.91
N VAL A 75 13.39 0.86 -7.42
CA VAL A 75 12.14 0.61 -6.72
C VAL A 75 12.38 0.51 -5.22
N VAL A 76 11.50 1.14 -4.44
CA VAL A 76 11.48 0.96 -2.99
C VAL A 76 10.95 -0.45 -2.69
N CYS A 77 11.79 -1.28 -2.07
CA CYS A 77 11.42 -2.62 -1.61
C CYS A 77 11.47 -2.67 -0.08
N LYS A 78 10.31 -2.55 0.56
CA LYS A 78 10.19 -2.49 2.04
C LYS A 78 8.94 -3.21 2.53
N ASP A 79 9.00 -3.66 3.78
CA ASP A 79 7.84 -4.20 4.48
C ASP A 79 6.86 -3.07 4.83
N VAL A 80 5.61 -3.44 5.08
CA VAL A 80 4.60 -2.54 5.64
C VAL A 80 4.53 -2.76 7.15
N GLY A 81 4.57 -1.67 7.89
CA GLY A 81 4.46 -1.67 9.35
C GLY A 81 3.57 -0.55 9.87
N ILE A 82 3.53 -0.42 11.19
CA ILE A 82 2.74 0.59 11.88
C ILE A 82 3.61 1.79 12.20
N TYR A 83 3.10 2.98 11.85
CA TYR A 83 3.64 4.27 12.27
C TYR A 83 2.56 5.03 13.07
N VAL A 84 2.92 5.59 14.21
CA VAL A 84 1.99 6.36 15.04
C VAL A 84 2.14 7.83 14.70
N GLN A 85 1.14 8.41 14.05
CA GLN A 85 1.10 9.84 13.71
C GLN A 85 -0.11 10.46 14.39
N ASN A 86 0.12 11.49 15.23
CA ASN A 86 -0.93 12.20 15.97
C ASN A 86 -1.86 11.25 16.75
N GLY A 87 -1.31 10.18 17.35
CA GLY A 87 -2.09 9.16 18.07
C GLY A 87 -2.77 8.11 17.18
N HIS A 88 -2.76 8.28 15.86
CA HIS A 88 -3.33 7.32 14.91
C HIS A 88 -2.28 6.33 14.41
N ARG A 89 -2.65 5.05 14.37
CA ARG A 89 -1.81 3.98 13.81
C ARG A 89 -2.01 3.91 12.30
N ARG A 90 -1.09 4.52 11.54
CA ARG A 90 -1.07 4.50 10.08
C ARG A 90 -0.16 3.38 9.56
N LEU A 91 -0.43 2.92 8.34
CA LEU A 91 0.46 1.98 7.64
C LEU A 91 1.54 2.77 6.89
N ALA A 92 2.78 2.31 6.96
CA ALA A 92 3.91 2.92 6.27
C ALA A 92 4.96 1.89 5.87
N LEU A 93 5.79 2.21 4.86
CA LEU A 93 6.94 1.38 4.50
C LEU A 93 8.03 1.49 5.56
N THR A 94 8.54 0.35 5.99
CA THR A 94 9.52 0.22 7.07
C THR A 94 10.33 -1.06 6.95
N ASN A 95 11.37 -1.19 7.78
CA ASN A 95 12.14 -2.42 7.93
C ASN A 95 11.58 -3.33 9.05
N VAL A 96 10.56 -2.87 9.79
CA VAL A 96 9.91 -3.62 10.87
C VAL A 96 8.49 -4.04 10.42
N PRO A 97 8.29 -5.28 9.96
CA PRO A 97 7.01 -5.71 9.41
C PRO A 97 5.92 -5.81 10.48
N PHE A 98 4.69 -5.43 10.12
CA PHE A 98 3.51 -5.72 10.93
C PHE A 98 2.91 -7.08 10.56
N LYS A 99 2.90 -8.02 11.51
CA LYS A 99 2.34 -9.36 11.33
C LYS A 99 0.81 -9.28 11.35
N VAL A 100 0.17 -9.88 10.34
CA VAL A 100 -1.29 -9.96 10.19
C VAL A 100 -1.75 -11.40 9.98
N VAL A 101 -3.02 -11.66 10.26
CA VAL A 101 -3.75 -12.88 9.89
C VAL A 101 -5.02 -12.47 9.15
N PHE A 102 -5.38 -13.21 8.11
CA PHE A 102 -6.59 -12.92 7.33
C PHE A 102 -7.73 -13.78 7.87
N LYS A 103 -8.82 -13.13 8.28
CA LYS A 103 -10.06 -13.78 8.71
C LYS A 103 -11.09 -13.58 7.61
N LYS A 104 -11.83 -14.65 7.26
CA LYS A 104 -12.97 -14.54 6.35
C LYS A 104 -13.99 -13.56 6.96
N ALA A 105 -14.45 -12.60 6.14
CA ALA A 105 -15.48 -11.64 6.50
C ALA A 105 -16.84 -12.33 6.69
#